data_AF-A0A258HC24-F1
#
_entry.id   AF-A0A258HC24-F1
#
_cell.length_a   1.000
_cell.length_b   1.000
_cell.length_c   1.000
_cell.angle_alpha   90.00
_cell.angle_beta   90.00
_cell.angle_gamma   90.00
#
_symmetry.space_group_name_H-M   'P 1'
#
loop_
_entity.id
_entity.type
_entity.pdbx_description
1 polymer ?
#
loop_
_entity_poly.entity_id
_entity_poly.type
_entity_poly.pdbx_seq_one_letter_code
_entity_poly.pdbx_strand_id
1 'polypeptide(L)'
;MGWASATVLTPPQDVLASTAFTTAEVVTGEVGSSIMLNTVAEWTPTPVGSNLAGGTVTTVDIAAGAEVTPGTTLYSVNLRPVVVAQGAIPAFRALSSGATGQDVAQLQTMLTALGHYSGAIDGQFRWSTTASVRAWQKSLGLPQDGVVQAGDIIYVPSLPTRVALDTEVVARGAALSGGEPVVQGLGASPSFFVPVTDAQASLMPTGTRVEITSPEGSAWEGFVVDRVTDENNGIRVLLSGAEGAAICADECAQVPVTGQSFLSSRIVIVESVTGLTVPSAALLSKADGSIVVIDSEGIEYAVTVVTSARGISIIEGVDAGTRVRVPATEG
;
A
#
# COMPACT_ATOMS: atom_id res chain seq x y z
N MET A 1 -65.42 -75.04 22.60
CA MET A 1 -64.10 -75.42 23.13
C MET A 1 -63.16 -75.61 21.94
N GLY A 2 -62.10 -74.80 21.82
CA GLY A 2 -61.01 -75.08 20.85
C GLY A 2 -60.41 -73.88 20.10
N TRP A 3 -59.81 -72.95 20.86
CA TRP A 3 -58.67 -72.05 20.58
C TRP A 3 -58.21 -71.78 19.14
N ALA A 4 -58.16 -70.49 18.81
CA ALA A 4 -57.53 -69.94 17.60
C ALA A 4 -56.12 -69.41 17.89
N SER A 5 -55.23 -69.74 16.94
CA SER A 5 -54.11 -68.97 16.39
C SER A 5 -52.97 -68.51 17.30
N ALA A 6 -51.82 -69.16 17.09
CA ALA A 6 -50.51 -68.74 17.54
C ALA A 6 -50.11 -67.39 16.93
N THR A 7 -49.92 -66.38 17.78
CA THR A 7 -49.25 -65.13 17.40
C THR A 7 -47.76 -65.41 17.27
N VAL A 8 -47.23 -65.34 16.05
CA VAL A 8 -45.78 -65.30 15.81
C VAL A 8 -45.29 -63.93 16.24
N LEU A 9 -44.65 -63.86 17.41
CA LEU A 9 -43.88 -62.70 17.84
C LEU A 9 -42.58 -62.67 17.04
N THR A 10 -42.52 -61.88 15.97
CA THR A 10 -41.24 -61.41 15.43
C THR A 10 -40.59 -60.50 16.45
N PRO A 11 -39.38 -60.78 16.94
CA PRO A 11 -38.67 -59.85 17.81
C PRO A 11 -38.44 -58.53 17.07
N PRO A 12 -38.50 -57.37 17.76
CA PRO A 12 -38.15 -56.09 17.16
C PRO A 12 -36.71 -56.17 16.67
N GLN A 13 -36.47 -55.73 15.43
CA GLN A 13 -35.11 -55.58 14.91
C GLN A 13 -34.39 -54.56 15.78
N ASP A 14 -33.21 -54.96 16.27
CA ASP A 14 -32.35 -54.15 17.10
C ASP A 14 -31.80 -52.98 16.26
N VAL A 15 -32.36 -51.78 16.44
CA VAL A 15 -32.05 -50.58 15.61
C VAL A 15 -30.78 -49.87 16.08
N LEU A 16 -29.92 -50.53 16.85
CA LEU A 16 -28.62 -49.97 17.29
C LEU A 16 -27.47 -50.80 16.74
N ALA A 17 -27.37 -50.92 15.41
CA ALA A 17 -26.08 -51.14 14.79
C ALA A 17 -25.23 -49.89 15.04
N SER A 18 -24.47 -49.89 16.14
CA SER A 18 -23.37 -48.96 16.35
C SER A 18 -22.45 -49.05 15.13
N THR A 19 -22.52 -48.07 14.24
CA THR A 19 -21.53 -47.95 13.17
C THR A 19 -20.23 -47.53 13.85
N ALA A 20 -19.23 -48.40 13.82
CA ALA A 20 -17.92 -48.17 14.45
C ALA A 20 -17.12 -47.01 13.81
N PHE A 21 -17.74 -46.30 12.87
CA PHE A 21 -17.15 -45.23 12.08
C PHE A 21 -18.22 -44.20 11.72
N THR A 22 -17.80 -42.95 11.61
CA THR A 22 -18.57 -41.91 10.93
C THR A 22 -18.04 -41.73 9.51
N THR A 23 -18.81 -41.14 8.60
CA THR A 23 -18.34 -40.86 7.24
C THR A 23 -18.12 -39.37 7.04
N ALA A 24 -17.01 -38.99 6.41
CA ALA A 24 -16.74 -37.64 5.94
C ALA A 24 -16.68 -37.62 4.42
N GLU A 25 -17.25 -36.59 3.79
CA GLU A 25 -17.19 -36.44 2.34
C GLU A 25 -15.86 -35.79 1.93
N VAL A 26 -15.23 -36.34 0.90
CA VAL A 26 -14.04 -35.75 0.28
C VAL A 26 -14.47 -34.53 -0.50
N VAL A 27 -14.13 -33.35 0.01
CA VAL A 27 -14.46 -32.06 -0.62
C VAL A 27 -13.20 -31.30 -0.95
N THR A 28 -13.27 -30.44 -1.96
CA THR A 28 -12.18 -29.50 -2.23
C THR A 28 -12.06 -28.53 -1.07
N GLY A 29 -10.86 -28.44 -0.52
CA GLY A 29 -10.55 -27.54 0.58
C GLY A 29 -9.13 -27.02 0.46
N GLU A 30 -8.80 -26.11 1.36
CA GLU A 30 -7.52 -25.41 1.37
C GLU A 30 -6.89 -25.56 2.73
N VAL A 31 -5.60 -25.92 2.76
CA VAL A 31 -4.82 -26.00 3.97
C VAL A 31 -3.73 -24.94 3.88
N GLY A 32 -3.88 -23.91 4.69
CA GLY A 32 -2.96 -22.79 4.83
C GLY A 32 -3.11 -22.11 6.18
N SER A 33 -2.21 -21.20 6.51
CA SER A 33 -2.30 -20.39 7.73
C SER A 33 -2.14 -18.93 7.37
N SER A 34 -3.18 -18.14 7.66
CA SER A 34 -3.14 -16.70 7.49
C SER A 34 -3.68 -15.97 8.72
N ILE A 35 -3.28 -14.72 8.86
CA ILE A 35 -3.80 -13.80 9.86
C ILE A 35 -4.24 -12.51 9.17
N MET A 36 -5.40 -11.99 9.58
CA MET A 36 -5.93 -10.72 9.08
C MET A 36 -5.50 -9.61 10.03
N LEU A 37 -4.76 -8.61 9.50
CA LEU A 37 -4.32 -7.43 10.25
C LEU A 37 -4.54 -6.18 9.39
N ASN A 38 -4.35 -5.00 9.99
CA ASN A 38 -4.38 -3.74 9.27
C ASN A 38 -2.95 -3.32 8.91
N THR A 39 -2.69 -3.16 7.63
CA THR A 39 -1.48 -2.50 7.14
C THR A 39 -1.71 -0.99 7.15
N VAL A 40 -0.77 -0.25 7.71
CA VAL A 40 -0.75 1.21 7.67
C VAL A 40 0.04 1.65 6.44
N ALA A 41 -0.57 2.49 5.62
CA ALA A 41 0.10 3.22 4.54
C ALA A 41 0.20 4.70 4.92
N GLU A 42 1.41 5.23 4.91
CA GLU A 42 1.74 6.58 5.36
C GLU A 42 2.76 7.22 4.44
N TRP A 43 2.45 8.42 3.95
CA TRP A 43 3.44 9.27 3.29
C TRP A 43 4.26 9.99 4.35
N THR A 44 5.58 10.01 4.19
CA THR A 44 6.49 10.79 5.03
C THR A 44 6.93 12.02 4.24
N PRO A 45 6.25 13.17 4.40
CA PRO A 45 6.56 14.35 3.63
C PRO A 45 7.90 14.92 4.11
N THR A 46 8.72 15.39 3.17
CA THR A 46 9.98 16.05 3.50
C THR A 46 9.96 17.49 3.02
N PRO A 47 10.42 18.47 3.81
CA PRO A 47 10.48 19.84 3.36
C PRO A 47 11.41 19.97 2.15
N VAL A 48 10.86 20.36 0.99
CA VAL A 48 11.64 20.54 -0.26
C VAL A 48 11.70 22.00 -0.71
N GLY A 49 10.89 22.87 -0.11
CA GLY A 49 10.88 24.29 -0.44
C GLY A 49 10.27 25.15 0.66
N SER A 50 10.90 26.29 0.90
CA SER A 50 10.42 27.30 1.85
C SER A 50 9.79 28.48 1.13
N ASN A 51 8.74 29.01 1.73
CA ASN A 51 8.15 30.28 1.36
C ASN A 51 9.11 31.43 1.70
N LEU A 52 9.16 32.46 0.86
CA LEU A 52 9.81 33.74 1.20
C LEU A 52 8.89 34.95 0.98
N ALA A 53 7.64 34.72 0.59
CA ALA A 53 6.65 35.79 0.47
C ALA A 53 6.08 36.13 1.85
N GLY A 54 6.14 37.41 2.21
CA GLY A 54 5.49 37.94 3.41
C GLY A 54 4.12 38.53 3.10
N GLY A 55 3.12 38.28 3.95
CA GLY A 55 1.78 38.83 3.79
C GLY A 55 0.67 37.85 4.16
N THR A 56 -0.48 38.02 3.53
CA THR A 56 -1.64 37.14 3.75
C THR A 56 -1.86 36.22 2.56
N VAL A 57 -2.03 34.92 2.81
CA VAL A 57 -2.40 33.95 1.79
C VAL A 57 -3.80 34.28 1.28
N THR A 58 -3.91 34.65 0.01
CA THR A 58 -5.18 35.02 -0.62
C THR A 58 -5.87 33.84 -1.29
N THR A 59 -5.10 32.95 -1.90
CA THR A 59 -5.58 31.74 -2.57
C THR A 59 -4.62 30.59 -2.32
N VAL A 60 -5.15 29.37 -2.37
CA VAL A 60 -4.39 28.12 -2.44
C VAL A 60 -4.89 27.44 -3.70
N ASP A 61 -3.99 27.20 -4.65
CA ASP A 61 -4.33 26.87 -6.04
C ASP A 61 -4.05 25.38 -6.36
N ILE A 62 -3.41 24.64 -5.44
CA ILE A 62 -3.18 23.20 -5.56
C ILE A 62 -3.83 22.40 -4.42
N ALA A 63 -4.23 21.17 -4.73
CA ALA A 63 -4.66 20.19 -3.72
C ALA A 63 -3.45 19.42 -3.17
N ALA A 64 -3.57 18.90 -1.95
CA ALA A 64 -2.54 18.05 -1.36
C ALA A 64 -2.34 16.78 -2.23
N GLY A 65 -1.09 16.47 -2.58
CA GLY A 65 -0.75 15.29 -3.38
C GLY A 65 -0.86 15.51 -4.89
N ALA A 66 -1.18 16.74 -5.31
CA ALA A 66 -1.15 17.13 -6.71
C ALA A 66 0.28 17.01 -7.27
N GLU A 67 0.38 16.50 -8.48
CA GLU A 67 1.60 16.58 -9.26
C GLU A 67 1.77 18.01 -9.77
N VAL A 68 2.94 18.59 -9.53
CA VAL A 68 3.26 19.94 -9.99
C VAL A 68 4.37 19.91 -11.02
N THR A 69 4.24 20.78 -12.01
CA THR A 69 5.21 20.98 -13.10
C THR A 69 5.89 22.34 -12.96
N PRO A 70 7.02 22.59 -13.64
CA PRO A 70 7.63 23.92 -13.64
C PRO A 70 6.60 24.97 -14.09
N GLY A 71 6.45 26.05 -13.33
CA GLY A 71 5.50 27.12 -13.62
C GLY A 71 4.12 26.98 -12.97
N THR A 72 3.82 25.87 -12.30
CA THR A 72 2.57 25.73 -11.55
C THR A 72 2.51 26.73 -10.40
N THR A 73 1.42 27.49 -10.31
CA THR A 73 1.13 28.35 -9.14
C THR A 73 0.66 27.48 -7.98
N LEU A 74 1.34 27.56 -6.83
CA LEU A 74 1.00 26.78 -5.64
C LEU A 74 -0.09 27.48 -4.82
N TYR A 75 0.12 28.75 -4.54
CA TYR A 75 -0.76 29.61 -3.75
C TYR A 75 -0.41 31.08 -4.09
N SER A 76 -1.20 32.01 -3.57
CA SER A 76 -0.92 33.45 -3.73
C SER A 76 -0.84 34.16 -2.39
N VAL A 77 0.10 35.10 -2.27
CA VAL A 77 0.27 35.98 -1.10
C VAL A 77 0.02 37.42 -1.54
N ASN A 78 -0.92 38.12 -0.90
CA ASN A 78 -1.33 39.47 -1.29
C ASN A 78 -1.68 39.59 -2.80
N LEU A 79 -2.41 38.61 -3.34
CA LEU A 79 -2.77 38.51 -4.78
C LEU A 79 -1.57 38.33 -5.73
N ARG A 80 -0.40 37.97 -5.18
CA ARG A 80 0.81 37.69 -5.96
C ARG A 80 1.06 36.17 -5.98
N PRO A 81 1.04 35.51 -7.15
CA PRO A 81 1.29 34.08 -7.27
C PRO A 81 2.68 33.69 -6.80
N VAL A 82 2.74 32.59 -6.04
CA VAL A 82 3.98 31.88 -5.71
C VAL A 82 4.06 30.64 -6.59
N VAL A 83 5.08 30.59 -7.45
CA VAL A 83 5.22 29.60 -8.51
C VAL A 83 6.30 28.59 -8.14
N VAL A 84 6.11 27.32 -8.51
CA VAL A 84 7.15 26.30 -8.33
C VAL A 84 8.06 26.22 -9.55
N ALA A 85 9.35 26.05 -9.30
CA ALA A 85 10.35 25.82 -10.34
C ALA A 85 11.39 24.80 -9.90
N GLN A 86 12.09 24.19 -10.86
CA GLN A 86 13.18 23.27 -10.55
C GLN A 86 14.47 24.04 -10.32
N GLY A 87 15.18 23.77 -9.22
CA GLY A 87 16.47 24.38 -8.92
C GLY A 87 17.08 23.83 -7.62
N ALA A 88 18.41 23.76 -7.58
CA ALA A 88 19.14 23.30 -6.40
C ALA A 88 19.37 24.41 -5.36
N ILE A 89 19.22 25.69 -5.76
CA ILE A 89 19.48 26.84 -4.90
C ILE A 89 18.13 27.49 -4.59
N PRO A 90 17.73 27.58 -3.30
CA PRO A 90 16.54 28.33 -2.92
C PRO A 90 16.62 29.79 -3.38
N ALA A 91 15.49 30.43 -3.63
CA ALA A 91 15.48 31.87 -3.81
C ALA A 91 16.00 32.52 -2.51
N PHE A 92 16.75 33.63 -2.61
CA PHE A 92 17.28 34.32 -1.42
C PHE A 92 17.41 35.84 -1.60
N ARG A 93 17.18 36.35 -2.81
CA ARG A 93 17.22 37.78 -3.15
C ARG A 93 16.30 38.07 -4.32
N ALA A 94 16.01 39.35 -4.54
CA ALA A 94 15.37 39.78 -5.76
C ALA A 94 16.35 39.70 -6.95
N LEU A 95 15.84 39.29 -8.12
CA LEU A 95 16.56 39.24 -9.38
C LEU A 95 16.02 40.30 -10.33
N SER A 96 16.92 41.11 -10.87
CA SER A 96 16.61 42.19 -11.80
C SER A 96 17.78 42.41 -12.76
N SER A 97 17.61 43.33 -13.72
CA SER A 97 18.64 43.66 -14.72
C SER A 97 20.00 43.93 -14.07
N GLY A 98 21.04 43.28 -14.59
CA GLY A 98 22.41 43.36 -14.08
C GLY A 98 22.76 42.30 -13.03
N ALA A 99 21.79 41.56 -12.49
CA ALA A 99 22.07 40.42 -11.63
C ALA A 99 22.86 39.34 -12.39
N THR A 100 23.77 38.66 -11.68
CA THR A 100 24.50 37.51 -12.19
C THR A 100 24.55 36.41 -11.14
N GLY A 101 24.68 35.16 -11.56
CA GLY A 101 24.83 34.00 -10.68
C GLY A 101 24.07 32.76 -11.12
N GLN A 102 24.20 31.70 -10.33
CA GLN A 102 23.50 30.43 -10.55
C GLN A 102 21.98 30.55 -10.35
N ASP A 103 21.55 31.46 -9.46
CA ASP A 103 20.15 31.83 -9.25
C ASP A 103 19.52 32.51 -10.49
N VAL A 104 20.31 33.27 -11.25
CA VAL A 104 19.89 33.80 -12.55
C VAL A 104 19.80 32.69 -13.59
N ALA A 105 20.76 31.75 -13.59
CA ALA A 105 20.76 30.63 -14.52
C ALA A 105 19.53 29.73 -14.33
N GLN A 106 19.16 29.38 -13.08
CA GLN A 106 17.94 28.60 -12.83
C GLN A 106 16.66 29.36 -13.20
N LEU A 107 16.61 30.69 -13.02
CA LEU A 107 15.50 31.51 -13.51
C LEU A 107 15.41 31.44 -15.05
N GLN A 108 16.53 31.56 -15.76
CA GLN A 108 16.57 31.42 -17.22
C GLN A 108 16.13 30.02 -17.66
N THR A 109 16.54 28.96 -16.95
CA THR A 109 16.08 27.58 -17.18
C THR A 109 14.56 27.47 -17.04
N MET A 110 14.00 27.99 -15.94
CA MET A 110 12.56 28.02 -15.72
C MET A 110 11.85 28.78 -16.87
N LEU A 111 12.29 30.00 -17.19
CA LEU A 111 11.69 30.80 -18.25
C LEU A 111 11.79 30.11 -19.63
N THR A 112 12.84 29.32 -19.87
CA THR A 112 12.98 28.52 -21.09
C THR A 112 11.96 27.39 -21.11
N ALA A 113 11.80 26.67 -20.00
CA ALA A 113 10.81 25.60 -19.86
C ALA A 113 9.37 26.11 -20.06
N LEU A 114 9.10 27.36 -19.64
CA LEU A 114 7.81 28.04 -19.84
C LEU A 114 7.65 28.67 -21.23
N GLY A 115 8.65 28.58 -22.11
CA GLY A 115 8.61 29.16 -23.45
C GLY A 115 8.73 30.69 -23.49
N HIS A 116 9.14 31.33 -22.40
CA HIS A 116 9.33 32.79 -22.32
C HIS A 116 10.76 33.23 -22.68
N TYR A 117 11.75 32.35 -22.57
CA TYR A 117 13.16 32.65 -22.83
C TYR A 117 13.74 31.69 -23.89
N SER A 118 14.52 32.23 -24.82
CA SER A 118 15.19 31.47 -25.90
C SER A 118 16.68 31.79 -26.01
N GLY A 119 17.23 32.53 -25.05
CA GLY A 119 18.65 32.87 -24.99
C GLY A 119 19.50 31.77 -24.36
N ALA A 120 20.80 32.03 -24.24
CA ALA A 120 21.71 31.13 -23.54
C ALA A 120 21.48 31.21 -22.01
N ILE A 121 21.49 30.05 -21.34
CA ILE A 121 21.47 29.97 -19.88
C ILE A 121 22.88 30.25 -19.38
N ASP A 122 23.21 31.53 -19.26
CA ASP A 122 24.55 32.04 -18.95
C ASP A 122 24.67 32.63 -17.53
N GLY A 123 23.56 32.65 -16.79
CA GLY A 123 23.50 33.24 -15.45
C GLY A 123 23.64 34.75 -15.44
N GLN A 124 23.33 35.44 -16.54
CA GLN A 124 23.44 36.89 -16.67
C GLN A 124 22.09 37.53 -17.00
N PHE A 125 21.61 38.38 -16.10
CA PHE A 125 20.29 39.01 -16.22
C PHE A 125 20.39 40.24 -17.13
N ARG A 126 20.38 39.97 -18.44
CA ARG A 126 20.46 40.98 -19.51
C ARG A 126 19.08 41.38 -20.00
N TRP A 127 19.04 42.29 -20.99
CA TRP A 127 17.80 42.79 -21.59
C TRP A 127 16.87 41.67 -22.09
N SER A 128 17.42 40.56 -22.59
CA SER A 128 16.65 39.40 -23.04
C SER A 128 15.95 38.71 -21.87
N THR A 129 16.65 38.49 -20.75
CA THR A 129 16.06 37.95 -19.52
C THR A 129 15.01 38.91 -18.95
N THR A 130 15.27 40.22 -18.94
CA THR A 130 14.25 41.22 -18.52
C THR A 130 12.99 41.13 -19.37
N ALA A 131 13.12 41.05 -20.70
CA ALA A 131 11.96 40.91 -21.59
C ALA A 131 11.18 39.62 -21.33
N SER A 132 11.87 38.51 -21.09
CA SER A 132 11.26 37.22 -20.75
C SER A 132 10.56 37.21 -19.39
N VAL A 133 11.15 37.84 -18.36
CA VAL A 133 10.49 38.01 -17.06
C VAL A 133 9.22 38.82 -17.20
N ARG A 134 9.24 39.91 -17.99
CA ARG A 134 8.03 40.70 -18.26
C ARG A 134 6.96 39.90 -18.98
N ALA A 135 7.34 39.06 -19.95
CA ALA A 135 6.40 38.19 -20.64
C ALA A 135 5.77 37.14 -19.69
N TRP A 136 6.58 36.58 -18.79
CA TRP A 136 6.11 35.67 -17.73
C TRP A 136 5.20 36.36 -16.70
N GLN A 137 5.59 37.54 -16.21
CA GLN A 137 4.73 38.34 -15.32
C GLN A 137 3.39 38.66 -15.99
N LYS A 138 3.40 38.99 -17.30
CA LYS A 138 2.18 39.21 -18.08
C LYS A 138 1.29 37.97 -18.12
N SER A 139 1.85 36.77 -18.28
CA SER A 139 1.07 35.52 -18.33
C SER A 139 0.43 35.21 -16.97
N LEU A 140 1.04 35.66 -15.87
CA LEU A 140 0.48 35.58 -14.52
C LEU A 140 -0.47 36.74 -14.15
N GLY A 141 -0.71 37.70 -15.04
CA GLY A 141 -1.53 38.88 -14.76
C GLY A 141 -0.87 39.91 -13.82
N LEU A 142 0.45 39.84 -13.65
CA LEU A 142 1.22 40.73 -12.78
C LEU A 142 1.69 42.01 -13.51
N PRO A 143 2.03 43.08 -12.76
CA PRO A 143 2.80 44.20 -13.29
C PRO A 143 4.12 43.72 -13.91
N GLN A 144 4.43 44.20 -15.11
CA GLN A 144 5.60 43.79 -15.89
C GLN A 144 6.83 44.63 -15.54
N ASP A 145 7.18 44.69 -14.26
CA ASP A 145 8.33 45.48 -13.78
C ASP A 145 9.68 44.86 -14.21
N GLY A 146 9.70 43.56 -14.54
CA GLY A 146 10.92 42.83 -14.90
C GLY A 146 11.76 42.42 -13.70
N VAL A 147 11.18 42.43 -12.49
CA VAL A 147 11.83 42.07 -11.22
C VAL A 147 11.18 40.82 -10.64
N VAL A 148 11.99 39.80 -10.35
CA VAL A 148 11.54 38.60 -9.65
C VAL A 148 11.93 38.74 -8.19
N GLN A 149 10.96 38.81 -7.30
CA GLN A 149 11.19 38.87 -5.85
C GLN A 149 11.54 37.48 -5.32
N ALA A 150 12.22 37.42 -4.17
CA ALA A 150 12.59 36.15 -3.56
C ALA A 150 11.39 35.25 -3.23
N GLY A 151 10.23 35.85 -2.95
CA GLY A 151 8.98 35.12 -2.66
C GLY A 151 8.15 34.70 -3.88
N ASP A 152 8.58 35.01 -5.11
CA ASP A 152 7.79 34.70 -6.32
C ASP A 152 7.90 33.26 -6.74
N ILE A 153 9.04 32.64 -6.44
CA ILE A 153 9.41 31.33 -6.93
C ILE A 153 9.93 30.49 -5.77
N ILE A 154 9.33 29.31 -5.57
CA ILE A 154 9.88 28.27 -4.72
C ILE A 154 10.61 27.27 -5.61
N TYR A 155 11.92 27.15 -5.40
CA TYR A 155 12.73 26.16 -6.10
C TYR A 155 12.72 24.83 -5.34
N VAL A 156 12.43 23.76 -6.06
CA VAL A 156 12.50 22.38 -5.57
C VAL A 156 13.53 21.57 -6.38
N PRO A 157 14.13 20.51 -5.81
CA PRO A 157 15.25 19.81 -6.46
C PRO A 157 14.91 19.17 -7.82
N SER A 158 13.69 18.64 -7.98
CA SER A 158 13.26 17.91 -9.17
C SER A 158 11.79 18.15 -9.47
N LEU A 159 11.46 18.29 -10.76
CA LEU A 159 10.09 18.36 -11.29
C LEU A 159 9.95 17.48 -12.56
N PRO A 160 8.78 16.91 -12.86
CA PRO A 160 7.54 16.96 -12.07
C PRO A 160 7.68 16.18 -10.76
N THR A 161 6.95 16.60 -9.73
CA THR A 161 6.91 15.88 -8.45
C THR A 161 5.55 16.05 -7.80
N ARG A 162 5.16 15.07 -6.98
CA ARG A 162 4.01 15.23 -6.08
C ARG A 162 4.43 16.06 -4.89
N VAL A 163 3.64 17.09 -4.60
CA VAL A 163 3.84 17.95 -3.44
C VAL A 163 2.58 17.98 -2.59
N ALA A 164 2.77 18.14 -1.30
CA ALA A 164 1.73 18.58 -0.38
C ALA A 164 2.12 19.97 0.13
N LEU A 165 1.12 20.84 0.27
CA LEU A 165 1.30 22.06 1.06
C LEU A 165 1.00 21.71 2.51
N ASP A 166 1.81 22.25 3.42
CA ASP A 166 1.46 22.24 4.83
C ASP A 166 0.22 23.12 5.04
N THR A 167 -0.93 22.49 5.28
CA THR A 167 -2.22 23.18 5.44
C THR A 167 -2.35 23.91 6.76
N GLU A 168 -1.50 23.61 7.76
CA GLU A 168 -1.46 24.37 9.01
C GLU A 168 -0.75 25.71 8.81
N VAL A 169 0.23 25.75 7.90
CA VAL A 169 1.00 26.95 7.57
C VAL A 169 0.34 27.75 6.44
N VAL A 170 -0.10 27.09 5.37
CA VAL A 170 -0.66 27.70 4.16
C VAL A 170 -2.14 27.38 4.05
N ALA A 171 -2.95 28.26 4.63
CA ALA A 171 -4.40 28.29 4.46
C ALA A 171 -4.85 29.68 4.02
N ARG A 172 -5.98 29.79 3.30
CA ARG A 172 -6.54 31.10 2.94
C ARG A 172 -6.74 31.95 4.20
N GLY A 173 -6.18 33.16 4.22
CA GLY A 173 -6.20 34.08 5.35
C GLY A 173 -5.04 33.91 6.33
N ALA A 174 -4.19 32.89 6.18
CA ALA A 174 -3.00 32.72 6.99
C ALA A 174 -2.01 33.87 6.75
N ALA A 175 -1.34 34.29 7.83
CA ALA A 175 -0.26 35.27 7.77
C ALA A 175 1.08 34.56 7.64
N LEU A 176 1.85 34.92 6.61
CA LEU A 176 3.19 34.43 6.34
C LEU A 176 4.21 35.55 6.55
N SER A 177 5.33 35.21 7.16
CA SER A 177 6.47 36.10 7.41
C SER A 177 7.63 35.85 6.43
N GLY A 178 7.66 34.68 5.79
CA GLY A 178 8.78 34.22 4.98
C GLY A 178 9.77 33.42 5.82
N GLY A 179 10.21 32.29 5.27
CA GLY A 179 11.06 31.28 5.90
C GLY A 179 10.33 29.98 6.23
N GLU A 180 8.99 29.95 6.12
CA GLU A 180 8.21 28.77 6.49
C GLU A 180 8.42 27.61 5.48
N PRO A 181 8.62 26.36 5.92
CA PRO A 181 8.74 25.20 5.05
C PRO A 181 7.36 24.74 4.53
N VAL A 182 6.89 25.39 3.46
CA VAL A 182 5.51 25.19 2.98
C VAL A 182 5.35 24.07 1.96
N VAL A 183 6.39 23.76 1.18
CA VAL A 183 6.32 22.72 0.15
C VAL A 183 6.95 21.45 0.71
N GLN A 184 6.11 20.43 0.84
CA GLN A 184 6.50 19.10 1.26
C GLN A 184 6.58 18.19 0.03
N GLY A 185 7.77 17.65 -0.23
CA GLY A 185 7.99 16.64 -1.25
C GLY A 185 7.51 15.30 -0.73
N LEU A 186 6.73 14.61 -1.56
CA LEU A 186 6.33 13.24 -1.31
C LEU A 186 7.32 12.31 -2.03
N GLY A 187 7.65 11.18 -1.39
CA GLY A 187 8.47 10.14 -2.02
C GLY A 187 7.80 9.54 -3.27
N ALA A 188 8.46 8.56 -3.91
CA ALA A 188 7.85 7.85 -5.04
C ALA A 188 6.65 6.98 -4.61
N SER A 189 6.64 6.52 -3.36
CA SER A 189 5.58 5.69 -2.78
C SER A 189 5.45 5.96 -1.28
N PRO A 190 4.28 5.69 -0.66
CA PRO A 190 4.14 5.72 0.78
C PRO A 190 4.92 4.57 1.42
N SER A 191 5.22 4.73 2.70
CA SER A 191 5.71 3.64 3.55
C SER A 191 4.54 2.73 3.95
N PHE A 192 4.80 1.42 3.98
CA PHE A 192 3.82 0.43 4.41
C PHE A 192 4.37 -0.34 5.60
N PHE A 193 3.57 -0.46 6.66
CA PHE A 193 3.95 -1.25 7.82
C PHE A 193 2.75 -1.86 8.54
N VAL A 194 2.96 -2.96 9.25
CA VAL A 194 1.94 -3.58 10.10
C VAL A 194 2.33 -3.37 11.57
N PRO A 195 1.53 -2.64 12.37
CA PRO A 195 1.71 -2.61 13.81
C PRO A 195 1.29 -3.96 14.41
N VAL A 196 2.18 -4.60 15.16
CA VAL A 196 1.99 -5.95 15.68
C VAL A 196 2.46 -6.08 17.12
N THR A 197 1.95 -7.11 17.80
CA THR A 197 2.51 -7.59 19.07
C THR A 197 3.75 -8.45 18.85
N ASP A 198 4.54 -8.71 19.89
CA ASP A 198 5.75 -9.54 19.79
C ASP A 198 5.44 -11.00 19.36
N ALA A 199 4.32 -11.55 19.83
CA ALA A 199 3.84 -12.86 19.41
C ALA A 199 3.49 -12.90 17.91
N GLN A 200 2.86 -11.85 17.38
CA GLN A 200 2.54 -11.74 15.96
C GLN A 200 3.79 -11.49 15.11
N ALA A 201 4.71 -10.65 15.56
CA ALA A 201 5.99 -10.41 14.89
C ALA A 201 6.79 -11.70 14.70
N SER A 202 6.74 -12.61 15.68
CA SER A 202 7.40 -13.92 15.60
C SER A 202 6.83 -14.85 14.52
N LEU A 203 5.59 -14.59 14.06
CA LEU A 203 4.94 -15.33 12.97
C LEU A 203 5.23 -14.71 11.59
N MET A 204 5.93 -13.57 11.54
CA MET A 204 6.16 -12.76 10.35
C MET A 204 7.67 -12.57 10.09
N PRO A 205 8.44 -13.63 9.81
CA PRO A 205 9.83 -13.49 9.41
C PRO A 205 9.98 -12.67 8.10
N THR A 206 11.19 -12.17 7.84
CA THR A 206 11.52 -11.52 6.56
C THR A 206 11.20 -12.44 5.39
N GLY A 207 10.55 -11.89 4.36
CA GLY A 207 10.06 -12.61 3.19
C GLY A 207 8.63 -13.15 3.32
N THR A 208 7.98 -13.05 4.48
CA THR A 208 6.55 -13.40 4.61
C THR A 208 5.72 -12.54 3.67
N ARG A 209 4.84 -13.19 2.90
CA ARG A 209 3.94 -12.57 1.95
C ARG A 209 2.74 -11.94 2.64
N VAL A 210 2.38 -10.73 2.22
CA VAL A 210 1.25 -9.94 2.73
C VAL A 210 0.41 -9.47 1.55
N GLU A 211 -0.85 -9.90 1.53
CA GLU A 211 -1.84 -9.44 0.56
C GLU A 211 -2.59 -8.25 1.17
N ILE A 212 -2.48 -7.07 0.56
CA ILE A 212 -3.07 -5.82 1.05
C ILE A 212 -4.22 -5.44 0.10
N THR A 213 -5.39 -5.16 0.65
CA THR A 213 -6.53 -4.67 -0.14
C THR A 213 -6.45 -3.16 -0.29
N SER A 214 -6.41 -2.67 -1.53
CA SER A 214 -6.39 -1.25 -1.85
C SER A 214 -7.71 -0.57 -1.46
N PRO A 215 -7.74 0.78 -1.35
CA PRO A 215 -8.98 1.51 -1.11
C PRO A 215 -10.09 1.25 -2.16
N GLU A 216 -9.70 0.93 -3.39
CA GLU A 216 -10.63 0.62 -4.49
C GLU A 216 -10.94 -0.89 -4.61
N GLY A 217 -10.31 -1.74 -3.78
CA GLY A 217 -10.57 -3.18 -3.70
C GLY A 217 -9.60 -4.07 -4.49
N SER A 218 -8.60 -3.49 -5.16
CA SER A 218 -7.51 -4.24 -5.81
C SER A 218 -6.66 -4.98 -4.77
N ALA A 219 -6.08 -6.11 -5.14
CA ALA A 219 -5.11 -6.81 -4.29
C ALA A 219 -3.69 -6.34 -4.63
N TRP A 220 -3.01 -5.77 -3.64
CA TRP A 220 -1.60 -5.44 -3.68
C TRP A 220 -0.79 -6.50 -2.95
N GLU A 221 0.42 -6.78 -3.44
CA GLU A 221 1.30 -7.78 -2.85
C GLU A 221 2.53 -7.10 -2.25
N GLY A 222 2.82 -7.43 -0.99
CA GLY A 222 4.00 -6.95 -0.27
C GLY A 222 4.67 -8.08 0.51
N PHE A 223 5.90 -7.82 0.94
CA PHE A 223 6.72 -8.76 1.68
C PHE A 223 7.32 -8.07 2.90
N VAL A 224 7.43 -8.82 3.99
CA VAL A 224 8.12 -8.35 5.19
C VAL A 224 9.60 -8.15 4.89
N VAL A 225 10.11 -6.93 5.07
CA VAL A 225 11.53 -6.61 4.84
C VAL A 225 12.30 -6.39 6.12
N ASP A 226 11.68 -5.77 7.12
CA ASP A 226 12.37 -5.43 8.37
C ASP A 226 11.38 -5.30 9.54
N ARG A 227 11.92 -5.31 10.76
CA ARG A 227 11.22 -5.11 12.02
C ARG A 227 11.84 -3.93 12.76
N VAL A 228 11.04 -2.93 13.06
CA VAL A 228 11.46 -1.77 13.85
C VAL A 228 10.61 -1.68 15.11
N THR A 229 11.25 -1.36 16.23
CA THR A 229 10.55 -1.00 17.47
C THR A 229 10.41 0.52 17.53
N ASP A 230 9.20 1.01 17.75
CA ASP A 230 8.94 2.44 17.90
C ASP A 230 9.22 2.95 19.31
N GLU A 231 9.16 4.27 19.48
CA GLU A 231 9.47 4.94 20.75
C GLU A 231 8.57 4.52 21.92
N ASN A 232 7.37 4.01 21.62
CA ASN A 232 6.41 3.52 22.61
C ASN A 232 6.55 2.00 22.87
N ASN A 233 7.65 1.40 22.42
CA ASN A 233 7.91 -0.04 22.49
C ASN A 233 6.88 -0.88 21.68
N GLY A 234 6.20 -0.27 20.72
CA GLY A 234 5.38 -0.95 19.72
C GLY A 234 6.24 -1.54 18.61
N ILE A 235 5.87 -2.69 18.07
CA ILE A 235 6.61 -3.33 16.98
C ILE A 235 5.92 -3.00 15.65
N ARG A 236 6.70 -2.49 14.70
CA ARG A 236 6.28 -2.21 13.33
C ARG A 236 7.04 -3.12 12.38
N VAL A 237 6.30 -3.90 11.61
CA VAL A 237 6.87 -4.74 10.55
C VAL A 237 6.81 -3.94 9.25
N LEU A 238 7.95 -3.58 8.69
CA LEU A 238 8.05 -2.83 7.45
C LEU A 238 7.79 -3.76 6.26
N LEU A 239 7.01 -3.27 5.31
CA LEU A 239 6.64 -3.99 4.10
C LEU A 239 7.22 -3.29 2.85
N SER A 240 7.61 -4.07 1.86
CA SER A 240 8.00 -3.59 0.54
C SER A 240 7.47 -4.51 -0.56
N GLY A 241 7.36 -4.02 -1.79
CA GLY A 241 7.04 -4.86 -2.94
C GLY A 241 8.21 -5.77 -3.31
N ALA A 242 7.99 -6.65 -4.29
CA ALA A 242 9.05 -7.50 -4.83
C ALA A 242 10.26 -6.66 -5.27
N GLU A 243 11.47 -7.11 -4.90
CA GLU A 243 12.74 -6.43 -5.23
C GLU A 243 12.82 -4.94 -4.78
N GLY A 244 12.05 -4.55 -3.78
CA GLY A 244 12.04 -3.16 -3.27
C GLY A 244 11.12 -2.22 -4.05
N ALA A 245 10.28 -2.74 -4.95
CA ALA A 245 9.28 -1.96 -5.66
C ALA A 245 8.21 -1.40 -4.70
N ALA A 246 7.46 -0.40 -5.18
CA ALA A 246 6.30 0.11 -4.46
C ALA A 246 5.17 -0.94 -4.46
N ILE A 247 4.59 -1.23 -3.28
CA ILE A 247 3.48 -2.18 -3.11
C ILE A 247 2.25 -1.77 -3.94
N CYS A 248 1.99 -0.47 -4.03
CA CYS A 248 0.86 0.09 -4.76
C CYS A 248 1.13 0.31 -6.26
N ALA A 249 2.34 0.05 -6.77
CA ALA A 249 2.72 0.30 -8.16
C ALA A 249 2.21 1.68 -8.68
N ASP A 250 1.39 1.70 -9.74
CA ASP A 250 0.82 2.93 -10.31
C ASP A 250 -0.45 3.42 -9.55
N GLU A 251 -0.99 2.62 -8.63
CA GLU A 251 -2.19 2.92 -7.85
C GLU A 251 -1.90 3.68 -6.55
N CYS A 252 -0.65 4.10 -6.30
CA CYS A 252 -0.28 4.82 -5.07
C CYS A 252 -1.06 6.14 -4.88
N ALA A 253 -1.63 6.71 -5.95
CA ALA A 253 -2.51 7.87 -5.88
C ALA A 253 -3.81 7.62 -5.09
N GLN A 254 -4.22 6.37 -4.90
CA GLN A 254 -5.39 6.00 -4.07
C GLN A 254 -5.15 6.22 -2.57
N VAL A 255 -3.88 6.29 -2.13
CA VAL A 255 -3.54 6.50 -0.71
C VAL A 255 -3.51 8.00 -0.40
N PRO A 256 -4.38 8.50 0.52
CA PRO A 256 -4.34 9.87 0.99
C PRO A 256 -2.93 10.31 1.42
N VAL A 257 -2.50 11.48 0.95
CA VAL A 257 -1.17 12.04 1.27
C VAL A 257 -1.08 12.69 2.64
N THR A 258 -2.22 12.85 3.31
CA THR A 258 -2.35 13.42 4.64
C THR A 258 -2.79 12.34 5.62
N GLY A 259 -2.04 12.16 6.70
CA GLY A 259 -2.37 11.20 7.75
C GLY A 259 -2.05 9.75 7.40
N GLN A 260 -2.58 8.84 8.22
CA GLN A 260 -2.40 7.39 8.08
C GLN A 260 -3.62 6.74 7.43
N SER A 261 -3.38 5.82 6.50
CA SER A 261 -4.42 4.99 5.87
C SER A 261 -4.34 3.58 6.40
N PHE A 262 -5.45 3.04 6.89
CA PHE A 262 -5.54 1.67 7.39
C PHE A 262 -6.15 0.78 6.30
N LEU A 263 -5.32 -0.10 5.74
CA LEU A 263 -5.68 -1.04 4.69
C LEU A 263 -5.85 -2.44 5.28
N SER A 264 -6.90 -3.15 4.88
CA SER A 264 -7.06 -4.54 5.30
C SER A 264 -5.99 -5.39 4.65
N SER A 265 -5.36 -6.27 5.42
CA SER A 265 -4.30 -7.13 4.91
C SER A 265 -4.40 -8.55 5.45
N ARG A 266 -4.06 -9.52 4.59
CA ARG A 266 -3.95 -10.93 4.91
C ARG A 266 -2.48 -11.31 4.85
N ILE A 267 -1.92 -11.68 5.99
CA ILE A 267 -0.54 -12.15 6.09
C ILE A 267 -0.57 -13.67 5.87
N VAL A 268 0.12 -14.13 4.84
CA VAL A 268 0.20 -15.55 4.46
C VAL A 268 1.40 -16.16 5.19
N ILE A 269 1.13 -16.77 6.36
CA ILE A 269 2.17 -17.40 7.20
C ILE A 269 2.62 -18.72 6.58
N VAL A 270 1.65 -19.50 6.08
CA VAL A 270 1.88 -20.74 5.35
C VAL A 270 1.09 -20.68 4.07
N GLU A 271 1.78 -20.84 2.94
CA GLU A 271 1.19 -20.90 1.61
C GLU A 271 0.07 -21.96 1.60
N SER A 272 -1.08 -21.52 1.12
CA SER A 272 -2.24 -22.37 1.00
C SER A 272 -2.08 -23.34 -0.15
N VAL A 273 -2.19 -24.64 0.16
CA VAL A 273 -2.34 -25.66 -0.88
C VAL A 273 -3.83 -25.95 -0.99
N THR A 274 -4.37 -25.93 -2.21
CA THR A 274 -5.74 -26.37 -2.49
C THR A 274 -5.72 -27.81 -3.00
N GLY A 275 -6.62 -28.64 -2.51
CA GLY A 275 -6.80 -29.99 -3.01
C GLY A 275 -7.96 -30.70 -2.35
N LEU A 276 -8.04 -32.02 -2.52
CA LEU A 276 -9.10 -32.82 -1.93
C LEU A 276 -8.79 -33.06 -0.45
N THR A 277 -9.68 -32.62 0.42
CA THR A 277 -9.49 -32.67 1.86
C THR A 277 -10.20 -33.85 2.49
N VAL A 278 -9.51 -34.50 3.42
CA VAL A 278 -10.07 -35.52 4.31
C VAL A 278 -9.64 -35.25 5.75
N PRO A 279 -10.45 -35.62 6.75
CA PRO A 279 -10.00 -35.63 8.14
C PRO A 279 -8.75 -36.50 8.25
N SER A 280 -7.70 -36.03 8.93
CA SER A 280 -6.45 -36.80 9.11
C SER A 280 -6.69 -38.16 9.77
N ALA A 281 -7.75 -38.29 10.57
CA ALA A 281 -8.16 -39.56 11.19
C ALA A 281 -8.73 -40.59 10.20
N ALA A 282 -9.15 -40.18 9.00
CA ALA A 282 -9.60 -41.10 7.95
C ALA A 282 -8.44 -41.81 7.23
N LEU A 283 -7.21 -41.31 7.42
CA LEU A 283 -6.01 -41.87 6.80
C LEU A 283 -5.53 -43.07 7.60
N LEU A 284 -5.37 -44.21 6.92
CA LEU A 284 -4.85 -45.43 7.50
C LEU A 284 -3.48 -45.74 6.90
N SER A 285 -2.47 -45.86 7.75
CA SER A 285 -1.14 -46.33 7.35
C SER A 285 -1.10 -47.86 7.37
N LYS A 286 -0.76 -48.47 6.25
CA LYS A 286 -0.51 -49.92 6.16
C LYS A 286 0.91 -50.26 6.61
N ALA A 287 1.13 -51.55 6.86
CA ALA A 287 2.44 -52.07 7.27
C ALA A 287 3.53 -51.92 6.20
N ASP A 288 3.15 -51.71 4.95
CA ASP A 288 4.06 -51.44 3.81
C ASP A 288 4.43 -49.95 3.67
N GLY A 289 3.91 -49.08 4.55
CA GLY A 289 4.13 -47.63 4.51
C GLY A 289 3.20 -46.88 3.55
N SER A 290 2.29 -47.56 2.84
CA SER A 290 1.28 -46.90 2.02
C SER A 290 0.16 -46.30 2.88
N ILE A 291 -0.38 -45.16 2.45
CA ILE A 291 -1.53 -44.51 3.08
C ILE A 291 -2.77 -44.80 2.25
N VAL A 292 -3.84 -45.23 2.90
CA VAL A 292 -5.13 -45.50 2.26
C VAL A 292 -6.28 -44.77 2.97
N VAL A 293 -7.35 -44.52 2.23
CA VAL A 293 -8.67 -44.19 2.79
C VAL A 293 -9.66 -45.28 2.42
N ILE A 294 -10.66 -45.51 3.27
CA ILE A 294 -11.70 -46.50 3.04
C ILE A 294 -13.01 -45.78 2.80
N ASP A 295 -13.72 -46.08 1.73
CA ASP A 295 -15.04 -45.48 1.48
C ASP A 295 -16.17 -46.09 2.33
N SER A 296 -17.38 -45.57 2.21
CA SER A 296 -18.56 -46.09 2.92
C SER A 296 -18.85 -47.55 2.61
N GLU A 297 -18.50 -48.04 1.42
CA GLU A 297 -18.73 -49.42 0.97
C GLU A 297 -17.62 -50.39 1.45
N GLY A 298 -16.48 -49.86 1.89
CA GLY A 298 -15.34 -50.63 2.41
C GLY A 298 -14.23 -50.82 1.38
N ILE A 299 -14.29 -50.11 0.26
CA ILE A 299 -13.26 -50.14 -0.78
C ILE A 299 -12.11 -49.24 -0.33
N GLU A 300 -10.89 -49.76 -0.44
CA GLU A 300 -9.68 -49.03 -0.10
C GLU A 300 -9.12 -48.32 -1.32
N TYR A 301 -8.81 -47.04 -1.15
CA TYR A 301 -8.15 -46.21 -2.16
C TYR A 301 -6.77 -45.83 -1.64
N ALA A 302 -5.74 -46.11 -2.44
CA ALA A 302 -4.39 -45.63 -2.17
C ALA A 302 -4.34 -44.12 -2.38
N VAL A 303 -3.84 -43.39 -1.39
CA VAL A 303 -3.77 -41.93 -1.43
C VAL A 303 -2.36 -41.43 -1.09
N THR A 304 -1.99 -40.32 -1.70
CA THR A 304 -0.76 -39.60 -1.35
C THR A 304 -1.14 -38.35 -0.57
N VAL A 305 -0.52 -38.14 0.59
CA VAL A 305 -0.74 -36.94 1.41
C VAL A 305 0.19 -35.84 0.91
N VAL A 306 -0.40 -34.74 0.44
CA VAL A 306 0.34 -33.56 -0.03
C VAL A 306 0.74 -32.67 1.14
N THR A 307 -0.22 -32.38 2.03
CA THR A 307 0.00 -31.58 3.24
C THR A 307 -1.07 -31.88 4.29
N SER A 308 -0.75 -31.62 5.56
CA SER A 308 -1.68 -31.79 6.68
C SER A 308 -1.55 -30.63 7.66
N ALA A 309 -2.67 -30.02 8.07
CA ALA A 309 -2.71 -29.07 9.17
C ALA A 309 -4.06 -29.10 9.89
N ARG A 310 -4.03 -28.84 11.21
CA ARG A 310 -5.23 -28.74 12.07
C ARG A 310 -6.23 -29.91 11.94
N GLY A 311 -5.72 -31.14 11.75
CA GLY A 311 -6.54 -32.35 11.68
C GLY A 311 -7.21 -32.61 10.34
N ILE A 312 -6.87 -31.84 9.30
CA ILE A 312 -7.28 -32.06 7.91
C ILE A 312 -6.03 -32.32 7.07
N SER A 313 -6.16 -33.20 6.08
CA SER A 313 -5.09 -33.50 5.12
C SER A 313 -5.59 -33.33 3.70
N ILE A 314 -4.73 -32.77 2.85
CA ILE A 314 -4.93 -32.74 1.41
C ILE A 314 -4.32 -34.00 0.83
N ILE A 315 -5.12 -34.71 0.04
CA ILE A 315 -4.76 -35.97 -0.58
C ILE A 315 -4.98 -35.95 -2.09
N GLU A 316 -4.22 -36.80 -2.77
CA GLU A 316 -4.42 -37.17 -4.18
C GLU A 316 -4.71 -38.67 -4.29
N GLY A 317 -5.48 -39.09 -5.29
CA GLY A 317 -5.78 -40.51 -5.57
C GLY A 317 -7.24 -40.94 -5.34
N VAL A 318 -8.13 -40.02 -4.97
CA VAL A 318 -9.57 -40.26 -4.75
C VAL A 318 -10.39 -39.15 -5.43
N ASP A 319 -11.61 -39.46 -5.86
CA ASP A 319 -12.52 -38.49 -6.49
C ASP A 319 -13.28 -37.64 -5.46
N ALA A 320 -13.56 -36.38 -5.81
CA ALA A 320 -14.41 -35.50 -5.03
C ALA A 320 -15.83 -36.08 -4.86
N GLY A 321 -16.42 -35.92 -3.67
CA GLY A 321 -17.73 -36.46 -3.32
C GLY A 321 -17.71 -37.90 -2.76
N THR A 322 -16.55 -38.57 -2.78
CA THR A 322 -16.38 -39.89 -2.14
C THR A 322 -16.60 -39.75 -0.63
N ARG A 323 -17.33 -40.67 0.00
CA ARG A 323 -17.51 -40.67 1.47
C ARG A 323 -16.52 -41.62 2.12
N VAL A 324 -15.56 -41.09 2.86
CA VAL A 324 -14.53 -41.86 3.56
C VAL A 324 -14.88 -42.11 5.01
N ARG A 325 -14.51 -43.28 5.54
CA ARG A 325 -14.71 -43.68 6.92
C ARG A 325 -13.71 -42.97 7.83
N VAL A 326 -14.21 -42.44 8.93
CA VAL A 326 -13.44 -41.89 10.05
C VAL A 326 -13.72 -42.81 11.24
N PRO A 327 -12.69 -43.46 11.82
CA PRO A 327 -12.89 -44.31 12.99
C PRO A 327 -13.50 -43.49 14.13
N ALA A 328 -14.48 -44.06 14.84
CA ALA A 328 -14.91 -43.46 16.09
C ALA A 328 -13.75 -43.61 17.10
N THR A 329 -13.15 -42.50 17.53
CA THR A 329 -12.16 -42.53 18.60
C THR A 329 -12.84 -43.05 19.86
N GLU A 330 -12.51 -44.28 20.29
CA GLU A 330 -12.74 -44.69 21.67
C GLU A 330 -11.88 -43.76 22.55
N GLY A 331 -12.55 -43.05 23.46
CA GLY A 331 -11.92 -42.10 24.38
C GLY A 331 -11.06 -42.74 25.45
#